data_AF-A0A4Q3IEL7-F1
#
_entry.id   AF-A0A4Q3IEL7-F1
#
_cell.length_a   1.000
_cell.length_b   1.000
_cell.length_c   1.000
_cell.angle_alpha   90.00
_cell.angle_beta   90.00
_cell.angle_gamma   90.00
#
_symmetry.space_group_name_H-M   'P 1'
#
loop_
_entity.id
_entity.type
_entity.pdbx_description
1 polymer ?
#
loop_
_entity_poly.entity_id
_entity_poly.type
_entity_poly.pdbx_seq_one_letter_code
_entity_poly.pdbx_strand_id
1 'polypeptide(L)'
;TAEQATRGQTAYNANCVSCHGQNLISATYGTPLAGKYFASKWVGKTVGALLSKAHTMPPSRPDSLPAETYADIVTYILQVNGLPAGDVELPTNLDQLNQMTITTP
;
A
#
# COMPACT_ATOMS: atom_id res chain seq x y z
N THR A 1 4.63 -9.35 6.75
CA THR A 1 4.99 -9.40 8.20
C THR A 1 4.86 -8.03 8.84
N ALA A 2 5.00 -7.92 10.17
CA ALA A 2 4.98 -6.64 10.89
C ALA A 2 6.23 -5.80 10.61
N GLU A 3 7.38 -6.45 10.45
CA GLU A 3 8.67 -5.85 10.10
C GLU A 3 8.58 -5.18 8.72
N GLN A 4 7.98 -5.86 7.75
CA GLN A 4 7.75 -5.31 6.42
C GLN A 4 6.86 -4.06 6.45
N ALA A 5 5.79 -4.07 7.25
CA ALA A 5 4.94 -2.89 7.43
C ALA A 5 5.70 -1.72 8.07
N THR A 6 6.65 -2.00 8.97
CA THR A 6 7.49 -0.96 9.62
C THR A 6 8.43 -0.29 8.61
N ARG A 7 9.07 -1.07 7.73
CA ARG A 7 9.85 -0.53 6.61
C ARG A 7 8.95 0.27 5.66
N GLY A 8 7.77 -0.25 5.39
CA GLY A 8 6.74 0.41 4.58
C GLY A 8 6.32 1.77 5.11
N GLN A 9 6.13 1.91 6.43
CA GLN A 9 5.84 3.18 7.06
C GLN A 9 6.97 4.20 6.83
N THR A 10 8.22 3.78 7.00
CA THR A 10 9.39 4.63 6.77
C THR A 10 9.45 5.10 5.32
N ALA A 11 9.26 4.18 4.37
CA ALA A 11 9.23 4.49 2.95
C ALA A 11 8.03 5.38 2.55
N TYR A 12 6.86 5.16 3.14
CA TYR A 12 5.67 5.98 2.94
C TYR A 12 5.92 7.43 3.39
N ASN A 13 6.50 7.60 4.57
CA ASN A 13 6.85 8.91 5.12
C ASN A 13 7.85 9.67 4.24
N ALA A 14 8.79 8.96 3.61
CA ALA A 14 9.78 9.59 2.72
C ALA A 14 9.19 9.98 1.35
N ASN A 15 8.24 9.22 0.82
CA ASN A 15 7.86 9.31 -0.60
C ASN A 15 6.41 9.71 -0.88
N CYS A 16 5.48 9.45 0.06
CA CYS A 16 4.04 9.50 -0.21
C CYS A 16 3.30 10.55 0.64
N VAL A 17 3.84 10.88 1.81
CA VAL A 17 3.16 11.66 2.85
C VAL A 17 2.73 13.06 2.40
N SER A 18 3.53 13.71 1.54
CA SER A 18 3.27 15.06 1.04
C SER A 18 1.95 15.16 0.28
N CYS A 19 1.49 14.06 -0.34
CA CYS A 19 0.25 14.00 -1.10
C CYS A 19 -0.87 13.27 -0.34
N HIS A 20 -0.55 12.13 0.26
CA HIS A 20 -1.53 11.21 0.86
C HIS A 20 -1.76 11.41 2.37
N GLY A 21 -1.01 12.32 3.00
CA GLY A 21 -1.18 12.71 4.40
C GLY A 21 -0.49 11.79 5.39
N GLN A 22 -0.13 12.33 6.56
CA GLN A 22 0.65 11.61 7.60
C GLN A 22 -0.06 10.38 8.16
N ASN A 23 -1.40 10.40 8.19
CA ASN A 23 -2.23 9.33 8.74
C ASN A 23 -2.96 8.53 7.65
N LEU A 24 -2.66 8.74 6.36
CA LEU A 24 -3.32 8.11 5.21
C LEU A 24 -4.82 8.43 5.07
N ILE A 25 -5.39 9.24 5.95
CA ILE A 25 -6.82 9.59 5.99
C ILE A 25 -7.00 11.03 5.49
N SER A 26 -6.15 11.94 5.96
CA SER A 26 -6.21 13.37 5.64
C SER A 26 -5.27 13.69 4.48
N ALA A 27 -5.67 13.31 3.27
CA ALA A 27 -4.91 13.61 2.05
C ALA A 27 -5.33 14.97 1.46
N THR A 28 -4.36 15.84 1.15
CA THR A 28 -4.61 17.18 0.58
C THR A 28 -4.52 17.19 -0.93
N TYR A 29 -3.59 16.42 -1.50
CA TYR A 29 -3.33 16.39 -2.95
C TYR A 29 -3.58 15.01 -3.57
N GLY A 30 -3.40 13.94 -2.78
CA GLY A 30 -3.75 12.58 -3.15
C GLY A 30 -5.13 12.19 -2.64
N THR A 31 -5.53 10.96 -2.91
CA THR A 31 -6.71 10.36 -2.28
C THR A 31 -6.33 9.75 -0.92
N PRO A 32 -7.26 9.66 0.04
CA PRO A 32 -7.03 8.88 1.26
C PRO A 32 -6.64 7.44 0.90
N LEU A 33 -5.66 6.90 1.63
CA LEU A 33 -5.22 5.51 1.50
C LEU A 33 -5.69 4.65 2.68
N ALA A 34 -6.46 5.22 3.60
CA ALA A 34 -7.06 4.50 4.71
C ALA A 34 -8.54 4.83 4.91
N GLY A 35 -9.23 3.96 5.65
CA GLY A 35 -10.62 4.14 6.06
C GLY A 35 -11.64 3.91 4.93
N LYS A 36 -12.77 4.63 4.97
CA LYS A 36 -13.93 4.36 4.09
C LYS A 36 -13.60 4.44 2.60
N TYR A 37 -12.74 5.38 2.19
CA TYR A 37 -12.33 5.50 0.79
C TYR A 37 -11.51 4.28 0.36
N PHE A 38 -10.54 3.85 1.18
CA PHE A 38 -9.76 2.66 0.89
C PHE A 38 -10.68 1.44 0.78
N ALA A 39 -11.55 1.23 1.76
CA ALA A 39 -12.49 0.11 1.78
C ALA A 39 -13.36 0.09 0.50
N SER A 40 -13.97 1.22 0.14
CA SER A 40 -14.82 1.32 -1.06
C SER A 40 -14.07 1.05 -2.36
N LYS A 41 -12.76 1.35 -2.41
CA LYS A 41 -11.98 1.23 -3.65
C LYS A 41 -11.28 -0.12 -3.78
N TRP A 42 -10.81 -0.69 -2.67
CA TRP A 42 -9.83 -1.78 -2.66
C TRP A 42 -10.35 -3.08 -2.07
N VAL A 43 -11.35 -3.06 -1.18
CA VAL A 43 -11.94 -4.32 -0.69
C VAL A 43 -12.58 -5.07 -1.87
N GLY A 44 -12.33 -6.37 -1.94
CA GLY A 44 -12.73 -7.24 -3.05
C GLY A 44 -11.80 -7.18 -4.27
N LYS A 45 -10.74 -6.36 -4.25
CA LYS A 45 -9.65 -6.39 -5.24
C LYS A 45 -8.46 -7.17 -4.71
N THR A 46 -7.51 -7.44 -5.61
CA THR A 46 -6.28 -8.13 -5.25
C THR A 46 -5.23 -7.18 -4.69
N VAL A 47 -4.32 -7.71 -3.87
CA VAL A 47 -3.12 -6.97 -3.43
C VAL A 47 -2.27 -6.59 -4.63
N GLY A 48 -2.21 -7.43 -5.67
CA GLY A 48 -1.51 -7.14 -6.92
C GLY A 48 -2.08 -5.90 -7.65
N ALA A 49 -3.39 -5.67 -7.59
CA ALA A 49 -4.01 -4.46 -8.15
C ALA A 49 -3.59 -3.20 -7.36
N LEU A 50 -3.47 -3.30 -6.04
CA LEU A 50 -2.98 -2.20 -5.20
C LEU A 50 -1.49 -1.93 -5.46
N LEU A 51 -0.65 -2.97 -5.58
CA LEU A 51 0.77 -2.82 -5.92
C LEU A 51 0.93 -2.19 -7.30
N SER A 52 0.21 -2.69 -8.31
CA SER A 52 0.22 -2.11 -9.66
C SER A 52 -0.15 -0.63 -9.65
N LYS A 53 -1.09 -0.22 -8.79
CA LYS A 53 -1.43 1.19 -8.63
C LYS A 53 -0.32 1.98 -7.95
N ALA A 54 0.36 1.41 -6.96
CA ALA A 54 1.49 2.04 -6.29
C ALA A 54 2.65 2.32 -7.28
N HIS A 55 2.91 1.43 -8.23
CA HIS A 55 3.90 1.68 -9.31
C HIS A 55 3.57 2.88 -10.20
N THR A 56 2.30 3.32 -10.27
CA THR A 56 1.94 4.56 -10.99
C THR A 56 2.22 5.83 -10.19
N MET A 57 2.80 5.71 -8.99
CA MET A 57 3.09 6.82 -8.08
C MET A 57 4.60 7.02 -7.86
N PRO A 58 5.03 8.27 -7.61
CA PRO A 58 4.25 9.50 -7.76
C PRO A 58 3.93 9.81 -9.25
N PRO A 59 2.86 10.56 -9.57
CA PRO A 59 2.47 10.80 -10.96
C PRO A 59 3.53 11.49 -11.81
N SER A 60 4.42 12.27 -11.20
CA SER A 60 5.53 12.94 -11.87
C SER A 60 6.70 12.01 -12.19
N ARG A 61 6.83 10.89 -11.47
CA ARG A 61 7.92 9.92 -11.59
C ARG A 61 7.39 8.51 -11.25
N PRO A 62 6.52 7.93 -12.10
CA PRO A 62 6.02 6.58 -11.86
C PRO A 62 7.19 5.58 -11.86
N ASP A 63 7.03 4.51 -11.10
CA ASP A 63 7.96 3.39 -10.99
C ASP A 63 9.39 3.81 -10.59
N SER A 64 9.51 4.86 -9.78
CA SER A 64 10.81 5.44 -9.41
C SER A 64 11.50 4.77 -8.21
N LEU A 65 10.81 3.86 -7.52
CA LEU A 65 11.31 3.17 -6.33
C LEU A 65 11.61 1.70 -6.64
N PRO A 66 12.52 1.04 -5.89
CA PRO A 66 12.70 -0.41 -5.99
C PRO A 66 11.38 -1.16 -5.74
N ALA A 67 11.17 -2.28 -6.43
CA ALA A 67 9.95 -3.09 -6.29
C ALA A 67 9.67 -3.48 -4.83
N GLU A 68 10.70 -3.87 -4.07
CA GLU A 68 10.58 -4.20 -2.65
C GLU A 68 10.07 -3.02 -1.81
N THR A 69 10.45 -1.80 -2.16
CA THR A 69 9.96 -0.59 -1.48
C THR A 69 8.46 -0.39 -1.72
N TYR A 70 7.96 -0.69 -2.92
CA TYR A 70 6.52 -0.65 -3.17
C TYR A 70 5.77 -1.75 -2.41
N ALA A 71 6.32 -2.97 -2.33
CA ALA A 71 5.74 -4.05 -1.53
C ALA A 71 5.68 -3.69 -0.03
N ASP A 72 6.75 -3.10 0.50
CA ASP A 72 6.80 -2.58 1.87
C ASP A 72 5.71 -1.52 2.10
N ILE A 73 5.60 -0.51 1.22
CA ILE A 73 4.56 0.55 1.32
C ILE A 73 3.15 -0.04 1.26
N VAL A 74 2.88 -0.98 0.35
CA VAL A 74 1.58 -1.65 0.25
C VAL A 74 1.26 -2.41 1.53
N THR A 75 2.24 -3.11 2.10
CA THR A 75 2.08 -3.83 3.38
C THR A 75 1.66 -2.86 4.48
N TYR A 76 2.30 -1.70 4.57
CA TYR A 76 1.93 -0.66 5.53
C TYR A 76 0.51 -0.13 5.32
N ILE A 77 0.11 0.15 4.08
CA ILE A 77 -1.25 0.60 3.76
C ILE A 77 -2.29 -0.44 4.21
N LEU A 78 -2.03 -1.73 3.95
CA LEU A 78 -2.93 -2.81 4.37
C LEU A 78 -3.03 -2.90 5.89
N GLN A 79 -1.89 -2.80 6.60
CA GLN A 79 -1.84 -2.81 8.07
C GLN A 79 -2.65 -1.65 8.67
N VAL A 80 -2.52 -0.43 8.14
CA VAL A 80 -3.29 0.74 8.60
C VAL A 80 -4.80 0.54 8.41
N ASN A 81 -5.20 -0.25 7.41
CA ASN A 81 -6.60 -0.60 7.15
C ASN A 81 -7.07 -1.84 7.93
N GLY A 82 -6.28 -2.32 8.90
CA GLY A 82 -6.68 -3.40 9.80
C GLY A 82 -6.51 -4.81 9.25
N LEU A 83 -5.83 -4.98 8.11
CA LEU A 83 -5.49 -6.31 7.63
C LEU A 83 -4.35 -6.90 8.47
N PRO A 84 -4.46 -8.16 8.93
CA PRO A 84 -3.47 -8.76 9.80
C PRO A 84 -2.14 -8.99 9.06
N ALA A 85 -1.04 -8.92 9.81
CA ALA A 85 0.25 -9.35 9.30
C ALA A 85 0.27 -10.88 9.14
N GLY A 86 0.76 -11.36 7.99
CA GLY A 86 1.09 -12.78 7.81
C GLY A 86 2.53 -13.11 8.24
N ASP A 87 2.83 -14.41 8.25
CA ASP A 87 4.15 -14.96 8.64
C ASP A 87 5.23 -14.81 7.56
N VAL A 88 4.82 -14.48 6.34
CA VAL A 88 5.72 -14.26 5.19
C VAL A 88 5.59 -12.82 4.72
N GLU A 89 6.67 -12.29 4.17
CA GLU A 89 6.64 -10.98 3.52
C GLU A 89 5.76 -11.04 2.26
N LEU A 90 5.05 -9.96 1.96
CA LEU A 90 4.39 -9.79 0.67
C LEU A 90 5.48 -9.84 -0.42
N PRO A 91 5.36 -10.74 -1.40
CA PRO A 91 6.32 -10.83 -2.48
C PRO A 91 6.18 -9.63 -3.42
N THR A 92 7.19 -9.36 -4.24
CA THR A 92 7.11 -8.40 -5.35
C THR A 92 6.50 -8.97 -6.63
N ASN A 93 6.23 -10.27 -6.65
CA ASN A 93 5.65 -10.95 -7.81
C ASN A 93 4.13 -10.68 -7.93
N LEU A 94 3.73 -10.02 -9.02
CA LEU A 94 2.33 -9.66 -9.25
C LEU A 94 1.39 -10.86 -9.41
N ASP A 95 1.85 -11.98 -9.98
CA ASP A 95 1.01 -13.18 -10.14
C ASP A 95 0.63 -13.77 -8.79
N GLN A 96 1.59 -13.83 -7.85
CA GLN A 96 1.35 -14.25 -6.48
C GLN A 96 0.41 -13.29 -5.75
N LEU A 97 0.66 -11.98 -5.87
CA LEU A 97 -0.17 -10.95 -5.23
C LEU A 97 -1.59 -10.85 -5.83
N ASN A 98 -1.78 -11.26 -7.08
CA ASN A 98 -3.10 -11.33 -7.71
C ASN A 98 -3.96 -12.48 -7.18
N GLN A 99 -3.37 -13.45 -6.46
CA GLN A 99 -4.13 -14.48 -5.75
C GLN A 99 -4.56 -14.04 -4.34
N MET A 100 -4.04 -12.91 -3.84
CA MET A 100 -4.34 -12.40 -2.50
C MET A 100 -5.45 -11.34 -2.58
N THR A 101 -6.64 -11.64 -2.04
CA THR A 101 -7.76 -10.68 -2.04
C THR A 101 -7.74 -9.81 -0.78
N ILE A 102 -7.95 -8.51 -0.95
CA ILE A 102 -8.13 -7.56 0.14
C ILE A 102 -9.55 -7.74 0.67
N THR A 103 -9.68 -8.29 1.86
CA THR A 103 -10.95 -8.43 2.56
C THR A 103 -11.06 -7.41 3.68
N THR A 104 -12.29 -7.11 4.11
CA THR A 104 -12.47 -6.44 5.41
C THR A 104 -12.08 -7.41 6.53
N PRO A 105 -11.55 -6.92 7.66
CA PRO A 105 -11.57 -7.69 8.89
C PRO A 105 -13.00 -8.08 9.30
#